data_AF-A0A369QQE8-F1
#
_entry.id   AF-A0A369QQE8-F1
#
_cell.length_a   1.000
_cell.length_b   1.000
_cell.length_c   1.000
_cell.angle_alpha   90.00
_cell.angle_beta   90.00
_cell.angle_gamma   90.00
#
_symmetry.space_group_name_H-M   'P 1'
#
loop_
_entity.id
_entity.type
_entity.pdbx_description
1 polymer ?
#
loop_
_entity_poly.entity_id
_entity_poly.type
_entity_poly.pdbx_seq_one_letter_code
_entity_poly.pdbx_strand_id
1 'polypeptide(L)'
;MKVFISWSGERSRRVAELLDTWIQCVIQAVDPWVSSQDIDRGALWFSEISNQLANTTHGIICLTKSNKEKPWILFEAGALAKGLSSSRVFTFLIDLNPEDIKDPLAQFNHTLPTKENLYKLIYSINNSLEEKRLKETILKNVLNTYLPQFDEEFKKF
;
A
#
# COMPACT_ATOMS: atom_id res chain seq x y z
N MET A 1 11.06 8.37 -2.01
CA MET A 1 11.14 6.90 -1.89
C MET A 1 9.92 6.32 -2.53
N LYS A 2 10.06 5.28 -3.36
CA LYS A 2 8.91 4.65 -4.01
C LYS A 2 8.15 3.74 -3.05
N VAL A 3 6.82 3.82 -3.08
CA VAL A 3 5.92 2.89 -2.38
C VAL A 3 4.99 2.28 -3.40
N PHE A 4 5.05 0.97 -3.60
CA PHE A 4 4.15 0.29 -4.53
C PHE A 4 2.77 0.13 -3.92
N ILE A 5 1.71 0.41 -4.69
CA ILE A 5 0.32 0.17 -4.27
C ILE A 5 -0.36 -0.74 -5.29
N SER A 6 -0.64 -1.97 -4.88
CA SER A 6 -1.37 -2.96 -5.64
C SER A 6 -2.87 -2.89 -5.36
N TRP A 7 -3.67 -3.07 -6.40
CA TRP A 7 -5.12 -3.17 -6.30
C TRP A 7 -5.68 -4.12 -7.35
N SER A 8 -6.94 -4.48 -7.17
CA SER A 8 -7.70 -5.18 -8.20
C SER A 8 -9.20 -5.02 -8.09
N GLY A 9 -9.77 -4.52 -9.19
CA GLY A 9 -11.18 -4.18 -9.27
C GLY A 9 -11.46 -2.81 -8.67
N GLU A 10 -12.64 -2.29 -9.00
CA GLU A 10 -12.95 -0.87 -8.85
C GLU A 10 -12.83 -0.34 -7.42
N ARG A 11 -13.31 -1.09 -6.43
CA ARG A 11 -13.28 -0.64 -5.03
C ARG A 11 -11.85 -0.45 -4.51
N SER A 12 -10.97 -1.42 -4.78
CA SER A 12 -9.57 -1.33 -4.35
C SER A 12 -8.77 -0.31 -5.16
N ARG A 13 -9.12 -0.09 -6.44
CA ARG A 13 -8.55 0.97 -7.28
C ARG A 13 -8.74 2.34 -6.64
N ARG A 14 -9.99 2.67 -6.29
CA ARG A 14 -10.34 3.96 -5.69
C ARG A 14 -9.63 4.19 -4.35
N VAL A 15 -9.50 3.12 -3.55
CA VAL A 15 -8.72 3.18 -2.29
C VAL A 15 -7.22 3.34 -2.56
N ALA A 16 -6.67 2.68 -3.58
CA ALA A 16 -5.26 2.84 -3.95
C ALA A 16 -4.94 4.28 -4.40
N GLU A 17 -5.81 4.89 -5.20
CA GLU A 17 -5.70 6.29 -5.63
C GLU A 17 -5.83 7.27 -4.44
N LEU A 18 -6.74 6.99 -3.50
CA LEU A 18 -6.84 7.73 -2.25
C LEU A 18 -5.54 7.63 -1.44
N LEU A 19 -4.99 6.42 -1.28
CA LEU A 19 -3.75 6.19 -0.54
C LEU A 19 -2.56 6.90 -1.20
N ASP A 20 -2.47 6.88 -2.52
CA ASP A 20 -1.43 7.61 -3.26
C ASP A 20 -1.44 9.10 -2.92
N THR A 21 -2.58 9.76 -3.15
CA THR A 21 -2.75 11.20 -2.88
C THR A 21 -2.51 11.51 -1.39
N TRP A 22 -3.08 10.70 -0.50
CA TRP A 22 -3.00 10.92 0.94
C TRP A 22 -1.58 10.74 1.48
N ILE A 23 -0.86 9.69 1.05
CA ILE A 23 0.54 9.47 1.47
C ILE A 23 1.43 10.63 1.01
N GLN A 24 1.24 11.15 -0.21
CA GLN A 24 1.99 12.32 -0.70
C GLN A 24 1.72 13.58 0.14
N CYS A 25 0.47 13.79 0.58
CA CYS A 25 0.12 14.88 1.49
C CYS A 25 0.77 14.74 2.87
N VAL A 26 0.84 13.52 3.41
CA VAL A 26 1.38 13.25 4.75
C VAL A 26 2.91 13.23 4.76
N ILE A 27 3.54 12.64 3.74
CA ILE A 27 4.99 12.56 3.61
C ILE A 27 5.42 12.85 2.16
N GLN A 28 5.72 14.12 1.87
CA GLN A 28 6.10 14.61 0.53
C GLN A 28 7.38 13.96 -0.05
N ALA A 29 8.22 13.36 0.80
CA ALA A 29 9.41 12.63 0.36
C ALA A 29 9.09 11.22 -0.18
N VAL A 30 7.84 10.79 -0.08
CA VAL A 30 7.32 9.52 -0.61
C VAL A 30 6.67 9.77 -1.96
N ASP A 31 6.92 8.86 -2.90
CA ASP A 31 6.40 8.87 -4.26
C ASP A 31 5.68 7.53 -4.47
N PRO A 32 4.40 7.41 -4.04
CA PRO A 32 3.65 6.20 -4.23
C PRO A 32 3.41 5.93 -5.72
N TRP A 33 3.40 4.66 -6.09
CA TRP A 33 3.19 4.22 -7.45
C TRP A 33 2.08 3.16 -7.44
N VAL A 34 0.92 3.55 -7.94
CA VAL A 34 -0.25 2.69 -8.07
C VAL A 34 -0.05 1.79 -9.29
N SER A 35 -0.24 0.48 -9.13
CA SER A 35 -0.16 -0.46 -10.27
C SER A 35 -1.20 -0.10 -11.32
N SER A 36 -0.86 -0.14 -12.60
CA SER A 36 -1.83 0.06 -13.68
C SER A 36 -2.40 -1.30 -14.09
N GLN A 37 -3.74 -1.44 -14.11
CA GLN A 37 -4.37 -2.57 -14.81
C GLN A 37 -4.30 -2.40 -16.34
N ASP A 38 -4.19 -1.16 -16.83
CA ASP A 38 -4.09 -0.81 -18.25
C ASP A 38 -2.63 -0.59 -18.70
N ILE A 39 -1.83 -1.65 -18.71
CA ILE A 39 -0.62 -1.66 -19.54
C ILE A 39 -0.85 -2.64 -20.68
N ASP A 40 -0.77 -2.07 -21.87
CA ASP A 40 -1.03 -2.60 -23.21
C ASP A 40 -0.90 -4.11 -23.43
N ARG A 41 -1.85 -4.61 -24.23
CA ARG A 41 -1.83 -5.93 -24.87
C ARG A 41 -0.49 -6.14 -25.60
N GLY A 42 0.48 -6.77 -24.94
CA GLY A 42 1.68 -7.30 -25.61
C GLY A 42 3.04 -6.88 -25.03
N ALA A 43 3.11 -5.99 -24.03
CA ALA A 43 4.38 -5.73 -23.35
C ALA A 43 4.70 -6.86 -22.33
N LEU A 44 5.99 -7.06 -22.02
CA LEU A 44 6.46 -7.95 -20.94
C LEU A 44 6.10 -7.37 -19.56
N TRP A 45 4.80 -7.23 -19.28
CA TRP A 45 4.15 -6.72 -18.07
C TRP A 45 4.77 -7.28 -16.79
N PHE A 46 5.02 -8.58 -16.79
CA PHE A 46 5.62 -9.31 -15.69
C PHE A 46 7.03 -8.83 -15.35
N SER A 47 7.85 -8.53 -16.37
CA SER A 47 9.25 -8.15 -16.18
C SER A 47 9.38 -6.73 -15.63
N GLU A 48 8.49 -5.83 -16.07
CA GLU A 48 8.52 -4.43 -15.70
C GLU A 48 8.02 -4.23 -14.27
N ILE A 49 6.93 -4.89 -13.90
CA ILE A 49 6.47 -4.96 -12.50
C ILE A 49 7.54 -5.62 -11.64
N SER A 50 8.09 -6.77 -12.04
CA SER A 50 9.13 -7.43 -11.24
C SER A 50 10.36 -6.55 -11.02
N ASN A 51 10.79 -5.79 -12.03
CA ASN A 51 11.90 -4.84 -11.92
C ASN A 51 11.57 -3.64 -11.00
N GLN A 52 10.34 -3.12 -11.05
CA GLN A 52 9.92 -2.06 -10.13
C GLN A 52 9.79 -2.59 -8.70
N LEU A 53 9.21 -3.77 -8.51
CA LEU A 53 9.06 -4.43 -7.21
C LEU A 53 10.42 -4.76 -6.59
N ALA A 54 11.41 -5.19 -7.39
CA ALA A 54 12.77 -5.43 -6.93
C ALA A 54 13.46 -4.16 -6.40
N ASN A 55 13.08 -2.99 -6.90
CA ASN A 55 13.62 -1.70 -6.47
C ASN A 55 12.76 -0.98 -5.43
N THR A 56 11.68 -1.62 -4.95
CA THR A 56 10.73 -1.02 -4.02
C THR A 56 10.91 -1.60 -2.62
N THR A 57 11.04 -0.72 -1.62
CA THR A 57 11.21 -1.14 -0.22
C THR A 57 9.89 -1.33 0.50
N HIS A 58 8.79 -0.71 0.03
CA HIS A 58 7.49 -0.73 0.68
C HIS A 58 6.39 -1.06 -0.34
N GLY A 59 5.63 -2.11 -0.08
CA GLY A 59 4.45 -2.48 -0.86
C GLY A 59 3.18 -2.42 -0.03
N ILE A 60 2.11 -1.84 -0.57
CA ILE A 60 0.76 -1.84 -0.01
C ILE A 60 -0.14 -2.62 -0.96
N ILE A 61 -0.84 -3.62 -0.46
CA ILE A 61 -1.74 -4.46 -1.25
C ILE A 61 -3.17 -4.20 -0.77
N CYS A 62 -3.98 -3.55 -1.60
CA CYS A 62 -5.37 -3.22 -1.30
C CYS A 62 -6.29 -4.44 -1.50
N LEU A 63 -6.70 -5.04 -0.38
CA LEU A 63 -7.52 -6.24 -0.36
C LEU A 63 -9.00 -5.92 -0.10
N THR A 64 -9.85 -6.60 -0.86
CA THR A 64 -11.30 -6.65 -0.69
C THR A 64 -11.77 -8.09 -0.68
N LYS A 65 -12.99 -8.33 -0.18
CA LYS A 65 -13.68 -9.64 -0.27
C LYS A 65 -13.67 -10.22 -1.69
N SER A 66 -13.77 -9.36 -2.70
CA SER A 66 -13.82 -9.74 -4.11
C SER A 66 -12.46 -9.96 -4.76
N ASN A 67 -11.34 -9.59 -4.11
CA ASN A 67 -10.02 -9.68 -4.73
C ASN A 67 -8.94 -10.46 -3.98
N LYS A 68 -9.17 -10.81 -2.71
CA LYS A 68 -8.18 -11.49 -1.88
C LYS A 68 -7.67 -12.83 -2.44
N GLU A 69 -8.44 -13.48 -3.31
CA GLU A 69 -8.10 -14.77 -3.93
C GLU A 69 -7.63 -14.65 -5.39
N LYS A 70 -7.50 -13.42 -5.92
CA LYS A 70 -7.15 -13.23 -7.32
C LYS A 70 -5.67 -13.59 -7.57
N PRO A 71 -5.35 -14.36 -8.64
CA PRO A 71 -3.99 -14.86 -8.87
C PRO A 71 -2.91 -13.77 -8.96
N TRP A 72 -3.23 -12.60 -9.51
CA TRP A 72 -2.27 -11.51 -9.64
C TRP A 72 -1.92 -10.85 -8.30
N ILE A 73 -2.86 -10.79 -7.34
CA ILE A 73 -2.58 -10.30 -5.98
C ILE A 73 -1.56 -11.21 -5.29
N LEU A 74 -1.75 -12.53 -5.42
CA LEU A 74 -0.81 -13.52 -4.89
C LEU A 74 0.55 -13.43 -5.58
N PHE A 75 0.56 -13.18 -6.89
CA PHE A 75 1.79 -12.99 -7.64
C PHE A 75 2.56 -11.75 -7.18
N GLU A 76 1.92 -10.59 -7.10
CA GLU A 76 2.55 -9.33 -6.66
C GLU A 76 3.03 -9.44 -5.21
N ALA A 77 2.23 -10.05 -4.34
CA ALA A 77 2.62 -10.35 -2.97
C ALA A 77 3.86 -11.25 -2.91
N GLY A 78 3.91 -12.29 -3.75
CA GLY A 78 5.05 -13.20 -3.87
C GLY A 78 6.29 -12.52 -4.46
N ALA A 79 6.13 -11.66 -5.46
CA ALA A 79 7.23 -10.92 -6.08
C ALA A 79 7.82 -9.88 -5.11
N LEU A 80 6.95 -9.17 -4.39
CA LEU A 80 7.34 -8.32 -3.26
C LEU A 80 8.10 -9.16 -2.24
N ALA A 81 7.55 -10.30 -1.81
CA ALA A 81 8.12 -11.24 -0.83
C ALA A 81 9.45 -11.88 -1.26
N LYS A 82 9.70 -12.07 -2.55
CA LYS A 82 10.92 -12.69 -3.09
C LYS A 82 12.05 -11.69 -3.32
N GLY A 83 11.74 -10.40 -3.50
CA GLY A 83 12.72 -9.32 -3.51
C GLY A 83 13.35 -9.02 -2.14
N LEU A 84 12.96 -9.74 -1.08
CA LEU A 84 13.33 -9.47 0.31
C LEU A 84 14.70 -10.00 0.73
N SER A 85 15.56 -9.07 1.12
CA SER A 85 16.19 -9.15 2.45
C SER A 85 15.74 -8.03 3.40
N SER A 86 15.10 -6.95 2.92
CA SER A 86 14.77 -5.74 3.71
C SER A 86 13.47 -4.99 3.37
N SER A 87 12.75 -5.37 2.32
CA SER A 87 11.44 -4.83 1.94
C SER A 87 10.34 -5.04 3.02
N ARG A 88 9.23 -4.30 2.91
CA ARG A 88 8.12 -4.30 3.86
C ARG A 88 6.80 -4.33 3.12
N VAL A 89 5.99 -5.35 3.37
CA VAL A 89 4.69 -5.53 2.71
C VAL A 89 3.56 -5.33 3.72
N PHE A 90 2.62 -4.47 3.36
CA PHE A 90 1.39 -4.18 4.08
C PHE A 90 0.20 -4.64 3.26
N THR A 91 -0.74 -5.32 3.91
CA THR A 91 -2.03 -5.65 3.29
C THR A 91 -3.07 -4.70 3.86
N PHE A 92 -3.63 -3.85 3.01
CA PHE A 92 -4.64 -2.87 3.38
C PHE A 92 -6.04 -3.48 3.23
N LEU A 93 -6.70 -3.74 4.36
CA LEU A 93 -7.97 -4.46 4.41
C LEU A 93 -9.15 -3.50 4.32
N ILE A 94 -9.80 -3.42 3.16
CA ILE A 94 -10.84 -2.42 2.88
C ILE A 94 -12.17 -2.81 3.51
N ASP A 95 -12.61 -4.04 3.27
CA ASP A 95 -13.88 -4.60 3.75
C ASP A 95 -13.70 -6.00 4.35
N LEU A 96 -12.51 -6.24 4.91
CA LEU A 96 -12.05 -7.51 5.44
C LEU A 96 -11.54 -7.34 6.86
N ASN A 97 -11.66 -8.39 7.66
CA ASN A 97 -10.93 -8.53 8.91
C ASN A 97 -9.67 -9.39 8.68
N PRO A 98 -8.66 -9.29 9.57
CA PRO A 98 -7.47 -10.14 9.48
C PRO A 98 -7.79 -11.65 9.41
N GLU A 99 -8.84 -12.08 10.11
CA GLU A 99 -9.33 -13.47 10.13
C GLU A 99 -9.87 -13.95 8.76
N ASP A 100 -10.25 -13.03 7.88
CA ASP A 100 -10.74 -13.36 6.53
C ASP A 100 -9.59 -13.66 5.55
N ILE A 101 -8.34 -13.42 5.94
CA ILE A 101 -7.14 -13.60 5.13
C ILE A 101 -6.52 -14.96 5.43
N LYS A 102 -6.19 -15.70 4.37
CA LYS A 102 -5.51 -16.99 4.44
C LYS A 102 -4.08 -16.87 3.93
N ASP A 103 -3.27 -17.89 4.24
CA ASP A 103 -1.95 -18.03 3.64
C ASP A 103 -2.03 -18.04 2.10
N PRO A 104 -1.04 -17.46 1.41
CA PRO A 104 0.19 -16.85 1.95
C PRO A 104 0.05 -15.38 2.36
N LEU A 105 -1.12 -14.75 2.21
CA LEU A 105 -1.28 -13.31 2.50
C LEU A 105 -1.34 -13.00 4.01
N ALA A 106 -1.70 -13.98 4.83
CA ALA A 106 -1.80 -13.86 6.28
C ALA A 106 -0.43 -13.60 6.96
N GLN A 107 0.67 -13.87 6.28
CA GLN A 107 2.03 -13.62 6.80
C GLN A 107 2.44 -12.15 6.76
N PHE A 108 1.68 -11.29 6.05
CA PHE A 108 2.02 -9.87 5.89
C PHE A 108 1.38 -8.99 6.96
N ASN A 109 1.89 -7.76 7.10
CA ASN A 109 1.36 -6.82 8.08
C ASN A 109 -0.01 -6.26 7.65
N HIS A 110 -1.07 -6.70 8.30
CA HIS A 110 -2.42 -6.20 8.07
C HIS A 110 -2.58 -4.76 8.56
N THR A 111 -3.14 -3.91 7.69
CA THR A 111 -3.47 -2.52 7.97
C THR A 111 -4.96 -2.33 7.76
N LEU A 112 -5.68 -2.06 8.86
CA LEU A 112 -7.09 -1.65 8.79
C LEU A 112 -7.18 -0.14 8.55
N PRO A 113 -8.28 0.36 7.97
CA PRO A 113 -8.57 1.79 7.78
C PRO A 113 -8.97 2.43 9.12
N THR A 114 -8.12 2.28 10.14
CA THR A 114 -8.30 2.89 11.46
C THR A 114 -7.12 3.81 11.75
N LYS A 115 -7.36 4.86 12.52
CA LYS A 115 -6.33 5.83 12.93
C LYS A 115 -5.03 5.20 13.40
N GLU A 116 -5.13 4.18 14.25
CA GLU A 116 -3.97 3.51 14.82
C GLU A 116 -3.15 2.74 13.76
N ASN A 117 -3.83 2.01 12.88
CA ASN A 117 -3.18 1.23 11.83
C ASN A 117 -2.58 2.13 10.74
N LEU A 118 -3.30 3.19 10.35
CA LEU A 118 -2.80 4.21 9.42
C LEU A 118 -1.56 4.92 9.99
N TYR A 119 -1.55 5.23 11.30
CA TYR A 119 -0.36 5.76 11.95
C TYR A 119 0.82 4.78 11.86
N LYS A 120 0.61 3.49 12.16
CA LYS A 120 1.66 2.46 12.06
C LYS A 120 2.21 2.32 10.63
N LEU A 121 1.34 2.34 9.63
CA LEU A 121 1.72 2.31 8.21
C LEU A 121 2.63 3.50 7.86
N ILE A 122 2.14 4.72 8.10
CA ILE A 122 2.86 5.96 7.81
C ILE A 122 4.16 6.06 8.62
N TYR A 123 4.15 5.63 9.88
CA TYR A 123 5.35 5.59 10.71
C TYR A 123 6.42 4.63 10.16
N SER A 124 6.02 3.45 9.69
CA SER A 124 6.96 2.52 9.04
C SER A 124 7.56 3.12 7.78
N ILE A 125 6.73 3.71 6.90
CA ILE A 125 7.19 4.36 5.67
C ILE A 125 8.17 5.51 6.02
N ASN A 126 7.81 6.35 6.98
CA ASN A 126 8.64 7.49 7.41
C ASN A 126 10.01 7.02 7.93
N ASN A 127 10.06 5.94 8.71
CA ASN A 127 11.33 5.42 9.24
C ASN A 127 12.30 4.92 8.18
N SER A 128 11.82 4.58 6.99
CA SER A 128 12.67 4.16 5.87
C SER A 128 13.18 5.31 5.00
N LEU A 129 12.86 6.55 5.36
CA LEU A 129 13.32 7.75 4.65
C LEU A 129 14.67 8.30 5.16
N GLU A 130 15.28 7.68 6.16
CA GLU A 130 16.59 8.06 6.72
C GLU A 130 16.66 9.57 7.02
N GLU A 131 17.53 10.34 6.34
CA GLU A 131 17.69 11.78 6.52
C GLU A 131 16.44 12.60 6.14
N LYS A 132 15.59 12.07 5.26
CA LYS A 132 14.34 12.72 4.82
C LYS A 132 13.15 12.41 5.74
N ARG A 133 13.38 11.66 6.83
CA ARG A 133 12.37 11.30 7.82
C ARG A 133 11.83 12.54 8.55
N LEU A 134 10.52 12.66 8.63
CA LEU A 134 9.86 13.64 9.48
C LEU A 134 10.05 13.30 10.96
N LYS A 135 10.29 14.30 11.82
CA LYS A 135 10.26 14.13 13.27
C LYS A 135 8.90 13.58 13.70
N GLU A 136 8.88 12.70 14.70
CA GLU A 136 7.65 12.03 15.13
C GLU A 136 6.54 13.01 15.53
N THR A 137 6.87 14.13 16.17
CA THR A 137 5.92 15.19 16.51
C THR A 137 5.28 15.83 15.28
N ILE A 138 6.07 16.07 14.22
CA ILE A 138 5.58 16.60 12.94
C ILE A 138 4.70 15.56 12.24
N LEU A 139 5.16 14.30 12.18
CA LEU A 139 4.39 13.22 11.57
C LEU A 139 3.01 13.06 12.22
N LYS A 140 2.95 13.08 13.56
CA LYS A 140 1.69 13.03 14.32
C LYS A 140 0.78 14.21 14.01
N ASN A 141 1.34 15.43 13.95
CA ASN A 141 0.56 16.63 13.66
C ASN A 141 -0.03 16.57 12.25
N VAL A 142 0.80 16.28 11.25
CA VAL A 142 0.37 16.15 9.84
C VAL A 142 -0.67 15.05 9.72
N LEU A 143 -0.45 13.87 10.31
CA LEU A 143 -1.44 12.79 10.27
C LEU A 143 -2.77 13.22 10.90
N ASN A 144 -2.77 13.86 12.06
CA ASN A 144 -3.99 14.34 12.70
C ASN A 144 -4.74 15.38 11.85
N THR A 145 -4.03 16.17 11.04
CA THR A 145 -4.63 17.14 10.11
C THR A 145 -5.28 16.46 8.90
N TYR A 146 -4.61 15.48 8.29
CA TYR A 146 -5.08 14.84 7.04
C TYR A 146 -5.96 13.60 7.25
N LEU A 147 -5.99 13.03 8.46
CA LEU A 147 -6.80 11.84 8.76
C LEU A 147 -8.32 12.07 8.59
N PRO A 148 -8.93 13.20 9.02
CA PRO A 148 -10.35 13.43 8.80
C PRO A 148 -10.74 13.42 7.32
N GLN A 149 -9.87 13.93 6.44
CA GLN A 149 -10.10 13.97 5.00
C GLN A 149 -10.00 12.56 4.40
N PHE A 150 -9.03 11.77 4.85
CA PHE A 150 -8.95 10.35 4.50
C PHE A 150 -10.22 9.61 4.90
N ASP A 151 -10.67 9.78 6.15
CA ASP A 151 -11.87 9.10 6.67
C ASP A 151 -13.14 9.51 5.90
N GLU A 152 -13.26 10.77 5.50
CA GLU A 152 -14.38 11.26 4.70
C GLU A 152 -14.38 10.66 3.29
N GLU A 153 -13.25 10.66 2.60
CA GLU A 153 -13.13 10.07 1.26
C GLU A 153 -13.29 8.54 1.31
N PHE A 154 -12.70 7.88 2.30
CA PHE A 154 -12.77 6.42 2.44
C PHE A 154 -14.21 5.92 2.62
N LYS A 155 -15.06 6.68 3.33
CA LYS A 155 -16.49 6.36 3.52
C LYS A 155 -17.32 6.40 2.24
N LYS A 156 -16.80 6.98 1.14
CA LYS A 156 -17.48 7.02 -0.16
C LYS A 156 -17.34 5.71 -0.96
N PHE A 157 -16.60 4.73 -0.43
CA PHE A 157 -16.26 3.47 -1.10
C PHE A 157 -16.77 2.22 -0.36
#